data_AF-A0A1J0LSD8-F1
#
_entry.id   AF-A0A1J0LSD8-F1
#
_cell.length_a   1.000
_cell.length_b   1.000
_cell.length_c   1.000
_cell.angle_alpha   90.00
_cell.angle_beta   90.00
_cell.angle_gamma   90.00
#
_symmetry.space_group_name_H-M   'P 1'
#
loop_
_entity.id
_entity.type
_entity.pdbx_description
1 polymer ?
#
loop_
_entity_poly.entity_id
_entity_poly.type
_entity_poly.pdbx_seq_one_letter_code
_entity_poly.pdbx_strand_id
1 'polypeptide(L)'
;MGQTLVLAAEKGAYTLSDLATYLTVGKKRGLVALYERGDPLLINQYSYYVALKGKNPEEARRLRAFLASEEAARLTAGLKVEGQSLFQPLRGRCILPPGGSR
;
A
#
# COMPACT_ATOMS: atom_id res chain seq x y z
N MET A 1 0.15 -0.36 -14.06
CA MET A 1 -0.87 -1.31 -13.58
C MET A 1 -2.22 -1.20 -14.29
N GLY A 2 -2.79 0.00 -14.49
CA GLY A 2 -4.13 0.13 -15.11
C GLY A 2 -4.30 -0.62 -16.44
N GLN A 3 -3.38 -0.42 -17.39
CA GLN A 3 -3.40 -1.13 -18.69
C GLN A 3 -3.31 -2.66 -18.54
N THR A 4 -2.59 -3.16 -17.55
CA THR A 4 -2.52 -4.60 -17.23
C THR A 4 -3.88 -5.15 -16.85
N LEU A 5 -4.65 -4.44 -16.03
CA LEU A 5 -6.02 -4.82 -15.67
C LEU A 5 -6.98 -4.72 -16.88
N VAL A 6 -6.80 -3.72 -17.75
CA VAL A 6 -7.58 -3.65 -19.00
C VAL A 6 -7.37 -4.90 -19.83
N LEU A 7 -6.11 -5.27 -20.08
CA LEU A 7 -5.77 -6.44 -20.86
C LEU A 7 -6.26 -7.75 -20.21
N ALA A 8 -6.15 -7.85 -18.89
CA ALA A 8 -6.65 -9.02 -18.14
C ALA A 8 -8.18 -9.17 -18.30
N ALA A 9 -8.93 -8.06 -18.22
CA ALA A 9 -10.37 -8.07 -18.44
C ALA A 9 -10.73 -8.49 -19.87
N GLU A 10 -10.05 -7.93 -20.87
CA GLU A 10 -10.29 -8.24 -22.29
C GLU A 10 -9.97 -9.70 -22.63
N LYS A 11 -8.96 -10.28 -21.98
CA LYS A 11 -8.52 -11.66 -22.23
C LYS A 11 -9.17 -12.70 -21.32
N GLY A 12 -10.00 -12.28 -20.35
CA GLY A 12 -10.51 -13.19 -19.31
C GLY A 12 -9.40 -13.86 -18.49
N ALA A 13 -8.32 -13.13 -18.22
CA ALA A 13 -7.12 -13.64 -17.56
C ALA A 13 -7.00 -13.17 -16.10
N TYR A 14 -6.18 -13.86 -15.33
CA TYR A 14 -5.82 -13.48 -13.97
C TYR A 14 -4.59 -12.57 -13.94
N THR A 15 -4.52 -11.68 -12.96
CA THR A 15 -3.33 -10.85 -12.72
C THR A 15 -3.29 -10.38 -11.26
N LEU A 16 -2.12 -9.95 -10.81
CA LEU A 16 -1.93 -9.31 -9.50
C LEU A 16 -1.90 -7.79 -9.69
N SER A 17 -2.63 -7.07 -8.84
CA SER A 17 -2.68 -5.61 -8.84
C SER A 17 -2.81 -5.07 -7.43
N ASP A 18 -2.35 -3.83 -7.22
CA ASP A 18 -2.68 -3.08 -6.02
C ASP A 18 -4.18 -2.74 -5.96
N LEU A 19 -4.68 -2.53 -4.72
CA LEU A 19 -6.10 -2.29 -4.46
C LEU A 19 -6.61 -0.99 -5.11
N ALA A 20 -5.82 0.07 -5.12
CA ALA A 20 -6.27 1.36 -5.67
C ALA A 20 -6.51 1.24 -7.19
N THR A 21 -5.60 0.60 -7.91
CA THR A 21 -5.76 0.33 -9.35
C THR A 21 -6.94 -0.63 -9.61
N TYR A 22 -7.15 -1.64 -8.76
CA TYR A 22 -8.33 -2.50 -8.86
C TYR A 22 -9.65 -1.73 -8.71
N LEU A 23 -9.78 -0.93 -7.65
CA LEU A 23 -11.01 -0.17 -7.38
C LEU A 23 -11.31 0.86 -8.47
N THR A 24 -10.28 1.49 -9.02
CA THR A 24 -10.45 2.55 -10.03
C THR A 24 -10.62 2.04 -11.46
N VAL A 25 -10.00 0.91 -11.80
CA VAL A 25 -9.96 0.36 -13.17
C VAL A 25 -10.57 -1.04 -13.25
N GLY A 26 -10.02 -2.00 -12.51
CA GLY A 26 -10.38 -3.42 -12.63
C GLY A 26 -11.86 -3.70 -12.34
N LYS A 27 -12.35 -3.20 -11.20
CA LYS A 27 -13.75 -3.35 -10.76
C LYS A 27 -14.74 -2.82 -11.80
N LYS A 28 -14.46 -1.65 -12.38
CA LYS A 28 -15.29 -1.03 -13.42
C LYS A 28 -15.33 -1.82 -14.73
N ARG A 29 -14.40 -2.76 -14.91
CA ARG A 29 -14.27 -3.62 -16.09
C ARG A 29 -14.73 -5.06 -15.83
N GLY A 30 -15.43 -5.29 -14.73
CA GLY A 30 -15.99 -6.60 -14.40
C GLY A 30 -14.97 -7.61 -13.85
N LEU A 31 -13.73 -7.18 -13.54
CA LEU A 31 -12.80 -8.06 -12.83
C LEU A 31 -13.24 -8.24 -11.38
N VAL A 32 -13.17 -9.47 -10.91
CA VAL A 32 -13.47 -9.85 -9.53
C VAL A 32 -12.17 -10.04 -8.77
N ALA A 33 -12.06 -9.43 -7.59
CA ALA A 33 -10.96 -9.72 -6.67
C ALA A 33 -11.17 -11.10 -6.04
N LEU A 34 -10.24 -12.02 -6.28
CA LEU A 34 -10.29 -13.39 -5.76
C LEU A 34 -9.61 -13.51 -4.40
N TYR A 35 -8.56 -12.72 -4.22
CA TYR A 35 -7.80 -12.58 -2.98
C TYR A 35 -7.69 -11.09 -2.69
N GLU A 36 -7.93 -10.68 -1.45
CA GLU A 36 -7.97 -9.28 -1.07
C GLU A 36 -7.26 -9.01 0.26
N ARG A 37 -7.42 -7.80 0.78
CA ARG A 37 -6.64 -7.28 1.91
C ARG A 37 -6.90 -8.13 3.17
N GLY A 38 -5.89 -8.87 3.59
CA GLY A 38 -5.92 -9.77 4.74
C GLY A 38 -5.05 -11.01 4.56
N ASP A 39 -4.79 -11.40 3.30
CA ASP A 39 -3.82 -12.45 3.00
C ASP A 39 -2.39 -12.00 3.40
N PRO A 40 -1.71 -12.74 4.30
CA PRO A 40 -0.34 -12.42 4.70
C PRO A 40 0.65 -12.31 3.54
N LEU A 41 0.42 -13.01 2.43
CA LEU A 41 1.28 -12.97 1.24
C LEU A 41 1.10 -11.71 0.39
N LEU A 42 -0.02 -11.00 0.55
CA LEU A 42 -0.35 -9.78 -0.21
C LEU A 42 -0.05 -8.49 0.57
N ILE A 43 0.64 -8.60 1.72
CA ILE A 43 1.06 -7.44 2.50
C ILE A 43 2.11 -6.65 1.72
N ASN A 44 1.75 -5.43 1.30
CA ASN A 44 2.67 -4.46 0.73
C ASN A 44 3.04 -3.40 1.79
N GLN A 45 4.06 -3.71 2.60
CA GLN A 45 4.51 -2.83 3.68
C GLN A 45 5.42 -1.71 3.16
N TYR A 46 5.12 -0.47 3.57
CA TYR A 46 5.94 0.71 3.27
C TYR A 46 6.81 1.08 4.47
N SER A 47 8.07 1.46 4.20
CA SER A 47 9.04 1.91 5.21
C SER A 47 9.74 3.19 4.76
N TYR A 48 10.04 4.08 5.70
CA TYR A 48 10.79 5.32 5.43
C TYR A 48 12.21 5.21 5.99
N TYR A 49 13.21 5.33 5.11
CA TYR A 49 14.63 5.30 5.47
C TYR A 49 15.27 6.67 5.28
N VAL A 50 16.05 7.10 6.28
CA VAL A 50 16.86 8.31 6.19
C VAL A 50 18.19 7.95 5.51
N ALA A 51 18.48 8.57 4.37
CA ALA A 51 19.71 8.34 3.65
C ALA A 51 20.94 8.87 4.42
N LEU A 52 22.02 8.09 4.46
CA LEU A 52 23.24 8.41 5.22
C LEU A 52 23.92 9.72 4.78
N LYS A 53 23.92 10.01 3.47
CA LYS A 53 24.54 11.21 2.87
C LYS A 53 23.49 12.17 2.29
N GLY A 54 22.31 12.23 2.90
CA GLY A 54 21.24 13.13 2.48
C GLY A 54 21.61 14.60 2.72
N LYS A 55 21.16 15.50 1.83
CA LYS A 55 21.41 16.95 1.94
C LYS A 55 20.80 17.57 3.20
N ASN A 56 19.63 17.09 3.62
CA ASN A 56 18.81 17.64 4.70
C ASN A 56 18.45 16.54 5.73
N PRO A 57 19.43 16.05 6.52
CA PRO A 57 19.22 14.91 7.39
C PRO A 57 18.24 15.20 8.54
N GLU A 58 18.19 16.42 9.05
CA GLU A 58 17.26 16.79 10.14
C GLU A 58 15.81 16.80 9.66
N GLU A 59 15.54 17.38 8.50
CA GLU A 59 14.21 17.41 7.88
C GLU A 59 13.73 16.00 7.55
N ALA A 60 14.63 15.13 7.06
CA ALA A 60 14.32 13.72 6.82
C ALA A 60 13.95 12.99 8.13
N ARG A 61 14.65 13.27 9.23
CA ARG A 61 14.31 12.71 10.55
C ARG A 61 12.99 13.26 11.10
N ARG A 62 12.71 14.55 10.91
CA ARG A 62 11.41 15.16 11.27
C ARG A 62 10.27 14.53 10.47
N LEU A 63 10.45 14.33 9.16
CA LEU A 63 9.46 13.67 8.32
C LEU A 63 9.23 12.21 8.77
N ARG A 64 10.30 11.45 9.06
CA ARG A 64 10.17 10.10 9.62
C ARG A 64 9.36 10.10 10.91
N ALA A 65 9.63 11.02 11.83
CA ALA A 65 8.89 11.14 13.08
C ALA A 65 7.42 11.50 12.85
N PHE A 66 7.14 12.43 11.94
CA PHE A 66 5.78 12.77 11.55
C PHE A 66 5.02 11.57 10.97
N LEU A 67 5.63 10.82 10.04
CA LEU A 67 5.03 9.64 9.42
C LEU A 67 4.72 8.52 10.43
N ALA A 68 5.40 8.49 11.58
CA ALA A 68 5.15 7.56 12.68
C ALA A 68 4.09 8.07 13.68
N SER A 69 3.61 9.31 13.57
CA SER A 69 2.67 9.93 14.50
C SER A 69 1.21 9.45 14.32
N GLU A 70 0.38 9.69 15.33
CA GLU A 70 -1.08 9.47 15.23
C GLU A 70 -1.75 10.39 14.20
N GLU A 71 -1.19 11.57 13.96
CA GLU A 71 -1.70 12.50 12.95
C GLU A 71 -1.55 11.90 11.55
N ALA A 72 -0.35 11.45 11.20
CA ALA A 72 -0.11 10.76 9.94
C ALA A 72 -0.96 9.49 9.82
N ALA A 73 -1.10 8.72 10.91
CA ALA A 73 -1.96 7.53 10.92
C ALA A 73 -3.43 7.86 10.58
N ARG A 74 -3.98 8.97 11.11
CA ARG A 74 -5.33 9.43 10.77
C ARG A 74 -5.44 9.88 9.31
N LEU A 75 -4.46 10.65 8.82
CA LEU A 75 -4.43 11.09 7.41
C LEU A 75 -4.40 9.87 6.47
N THR A 76 -3.53 8.91 6.74
CA THR A 76 -3.40 7.67 5.95
C THR A 76 -4.67 6.83 5.99
N ALA A 77 -5.30 6.65 7.16
CA ALA A 77 -6.56 5.92 7.27
C ALA A 77 -7.72 6.62 6.53
N GLY A 78 -7.64 7.94 6.39
CA GLY A 78 -8.58 8.78 5.64
C GLY A 78 -8.47 8.66 4.12
N LEU A 79 -7.37 8.12 3.59
CA LEU A 79 -7.21 7.90 2.14
C LEU A 79 -8.14 6.77 1.69
N LYS A 80 -9.18 7.15 0.93
CA LYS A 80 -10.26 6.24 0.53
C LYS A 80 -10.59 6.35 -0.95
N VAL A 81 -10.99 5.23 -1.54
CA VAL A 81 -11.63 5.16 -2.87
C VAL A 81 -12.92 4.38 -2.71
N GLU A 82 -14.04 4.93 -3.19
CA GLU A 82 -15.37 4.31 -3.06
C GLU A 82 -15.70 3.89 -1.61
N GLY A 83 -15.32 4.72 -0.63
CA GLY A 83 -15.53 4.45 0.80
C GLY A 83 -14.55 3.44 1.42
N GLN A 84 -13.78 2.72 0.62
CA GLN A 84 -12.80 1.74 1.09
C GLN A 84 -11.46 2.41 1.40
N SER A 85 -10.90 2.12 2.58
CA SER A 85 -9.58 2.63 2.97
C SER A 85 -8.47 2.01 2.12
N LEU A 86 -7.52 2.82 1.65
CA LEU A 86 -6.41 2.37 0.79
C LEU A 86 -5.18 1.88 1.55
N PHE A 87 -5.06 2.23 2.83
CA PHE A 87 -3.89 1.89 3.63
C PHE A 87 -4.29 1.58 5.06
N GLN A 88 -3.57 0.64 5.68
CA GLN A 88 -3.66 0.38 7.11
C GLN A 88 -2.44 1.03 7.80
N PRO A 89 -2.64 2.03 8.68
CA PRO A 89 -1.53 2.70 9.33
C PRO A 89 -0.87 1.80 10.37
N LEU A 90 0.46 1.68 10.30
CA LEU A 90 1.24 0.87 11.24
C LEU A 90 1.80 1.68 12.43
N ARG A 91 1.66 3.01 12.45
CA ARG A 91 2.10 3.89 13.56
C ARG A 91 3.57 3.66 13.96
N GLY A 92 4.44 3.58 12.96
CA GLY A 92 5.86 3.30 13.15
C GLY A 92 6.21 1.85 13.52
N ARG A 93 5.23 0.93 13.56
CA ARG A 93 5.48 -0.51 13.72
C ARG A 93 5.74 -1.15 12.36
N CYS A 94 6.43 -2.29 12.37
CA CYS A 94 6.63 -3.14 11.20
C CYS A 94 5.89 -4.46 11.40
N ILE A 95 5.36 -5.03 10.32
CA ILE A 95 4.87 -6.41 10.33
C ILE A 95 6.05 -7.27 9.92
N LEU A 96 6.60 -8.03 10.86
CA LEU A 96 7.66 -8.98 10.56
C LEU A 96 7.01 -10.34 10.30
N PRO A 97 7.16 -10.92 9.09
CA PRO A 97 6.66 -12.27 8.85
C PRO A 97 7.40 -13.26 9.76
N PRO A 98 6.70 -14.27 10.32
CA PRO A 98 7.35 -15.31 11.11
C PRO A 98 8.31 -16.09 10.21
N GLY A 99 9.62 -15.84 10.35
CA GLY A 99 10.67 -16.45 9.53
C GLY A 99 11.77 -15.50 9.07
N GLY A 100 11.64 -14.19 9.27
CA GLY A 100 12.63 -13.18 8.87
C GLY A 100 13.82 -12.96 9.83
N SER A 101 14.24 -13.98 10.58
CA SER A 101 15.47 -13.95 11.38
C SER A 101 16.51 -14.91 10.79
N ARG A 102 17.54 -14.34 10.16
CA ARG A 102 18.91 -14.86 10.20
C ARG A 102 19.85 -13.69 10.37
#